data_AF-S8EER8-F1
#
_entry.id   AF-S8EER8-F1
#
_cell.length_a   1.000
_cell.length_b   1.000
_cell.length_c   1.000
_cell.angle_alpha   90.00
_cell.angle_beta   90.00
_cell.angle_gamma   90.00
#
_symmetry.space_group_name_H-M   'P 1'
#
loop_
_entity.id
_entity.type
_entity.pdbx_description
1 polymer ?
#
loop_
_entity_poly.entity_id
_entity_poly.type
_entity_poly.pdbx_seq_one_letter_code
_entity_poly.pdbx_strand_id
1 'polypeptide(L)'
;MRNFNQTVSGPQFTTTAASGLPVINNASMYAAAISNISSLTAPFPYSAADLPWTLVARLLPFLALGGIPTIGLSGNTLYDIIDSIGSNESVGDVLVHAMTANVTCGFLPNSADYTGPGALGACFGGHNLSYTIPGYLSGFHDDSDPGAIIALTMYSVDPGYQIPFGRDAAFLVTSNIIDSTGKMASEVEPLSAKISSSLIGCSLSWVPGSATVDAVTLMLTSLDPINVIGPTRWSQWIPTMSPEANSENHSYPSVDNSVDSWSDLLVGVSQDAAYSSVYYETSLEVGHTIIEGYLNQKLGSLNRTITLSEFEAALSEMTASAYWAVGHMLASSDQGSYVSLVQDQVASSRQMSRLDINLVQTLVGLVASSVLLLLAIRYAWAFMKIKRLPAVQEMGMLQTAWLVSHNPHALNEVSQVEHPTATALRAAGMIKVDMPTQRSDAPSAALVGLEGLNDSHIGLLNLFATNQKIVSSLEQ
;
A
#
# COMPACT_ATOMS: atom_id res chain seq x y z
N MET A 1 19.00 7.34 47.56
CA MET A 1 17.88 7.12 46.61
C MET A 1 18.49 6.59 45.33
N ARG A 2 18.18 5.33 44.99
CA ARG A 2 18.82 4.56 43.91
C ARG A 2 18.04 4.71 42.60
N ASN A 3 18.83 4.79 41.53
CA ASN A 3 18.58 4.54 40.11
C ASN A 3 17.35 3.71 39.72
N PHE A 4 16.69 4.12 38.63
CA PHE A 4 16.49 3.27 37.44
C PHE A 4 16.24 4.17 36.21
N ASN A 5 17.30 4.38 35.42
CA ASN A 5 17.22 4.88 34.05
C ASN A 5 18.18 3.98 33.26
N GLN A 6 17.64 3.00 32.55
CA GLN A 6 18.38 2.17 31.60
C GLN A 6 17.78 2.43 30.22
N THR A 7 18.37 3.37 29.51
CA THR A 7 18.40 3.35 28.06
C THR A 7 19.47 2.33 27.67
N VAL A 8 19.03 1.22 27.08
CA VAL A 8 19.94 0.25 26.47
C VAL A 8 20.46 0.87 25.18
N SER A 9 21.75 1.21 25.16
CA SER A 9 22.50 1.55 23.96
C SER A 9 22.69 0.30 23.11
N GLY A 10 21.97 0.21 21.99
CA GLY A 10 22.28 -0.72 20.90
C GLY A 10 23.55 -0.27 20.14
N PRO A 11 24.23 -1.17 19.41
CA PRO A 11 25.46 -0.85 18.71
C PRO A 11 25.23 0.20 17.63
N GLN A 12 26.06 1.24 17.63
CA GLN A 12 26.15 2.20 16.52
C GLN A 12 26.66 1.47 15.28
N PHE A 13 25.76 1.17 14.35
CA PHE A 13 26.14 0.87 12.98
C PHE A 13 26.44 2.19 12.27
N THR A 14 27.71 2.37 11.88
CA THR A 14 28.10 3.36 10.89
C THR A 14 27.52 2.96 9.54
N THR A 15 26.44 3.60 9.12
CA THR A 15 25.91 3.50 7.76
C THR A 15 26.70 4.44 6.85
N THR A 16 27.49 3.86 5.96
CA THR A 16 27.94 4.54 4.74
C THR A 16 26.72 4.77 3.86
N ALA A 17 26.45 6.03 3.51
CA ALA A 17 25.40 6.42 2.59
C ALA A 17 25.59 5.72 1.24
N ALA A 18 24.71 4.78 0.92
CA ALA A 18 24.54 4.24 -0.41
C ALA A 18 23.13 4.63 -0.85
N SER A 19 23.07 5.54 -1.83
CA SER A 19 21.87 5.95 -2.55
C SER A 19 21.35 4.78 -3.38
N GLY A 20 20.26 4.17 -2.94
CA GLY A 20 19.53 3.14 -3.69
C GLY A 20 18.08 3.06 -3.21
N LEU A 21 17.13 3.07 -4.15
CA LEU A 21 15.68 2.97 -3.94
C LEU A 21 15.22 1.51 -3.72
N PRO A 22 14.00 1.18 -3.22
CA PRO A 22 13.64 -0.13 -2.59
C PRO A 22 12.93 -1.27 -3.40
N VAL A 23 13.07 -2.60 -3.09
CA VAL A 23 12.40 -3.79 -3.77
C VAL A 23 11.17 -4.35 -3.06
N ILE A 24 10.21 -4.88 -3.84
CA ILE A 24 9.13 -5.79 -3.40
C ILE A 24 8.93 -6.93 -4.40
N ASN A 25 8.55 -8.10 -3.91
CA ASN A 25 7.94 -9.18 -4.68
C ASN A 25 6.47 -9.36 -4.31
N ASN A 26 5.56 -9.23 -5.30
CA ASN A 26 4.26 -9.90 -5.47
C ASN A 26 3.18 -8.96 -6.05
N ALA A 27 3.15 -8.82 -7.37
CA ALA A 27 2.00 -8.34 -8.13
C ALA A 27 1.26 -9.53 -8.79
N SER A 28 0.66 -10.43 -7.99
CA SER A 28 -0.10 -11.57 -8.53
C SER A 28 -1.58 -11.29 -8.77
N MET A 29 -2.00 -10.02 -8.90
CA MET A 29 -3.39 -9.69 -9.22
C MET A 29 -3.61 -8.86 -10.50
N TYR A 30 -2.53 -8.39 -11.15
CA TYR A 30 -2.62 -7.72 -12.46
C TYR A 30 -1.76 -8.37 -13.55
N ALA A 31 -1.00 -9.42 -13.22
CA ALA A 31 -0.23 -10.23 -14.17
C ALA A 31 -1.12 -11.22 -14.96
N ALA A 32 -2.17 -10.72 -15.60
CA ALA A 32 -2.79 -11.42 -16.71
C ALA A 32 -2.11 -10.99 -18.02
N ALA A 33 -1.14 -11.81 -18.45
CA ALA A 33 -0.59 -11.90 -19.80
C ALA A 33 0.41 -10.83 -20.29
N ILE A 34 1.69 -10.95 -19.89
CA ILE A 34 2.82 -10.78 -20.83
C ILE A 34 3.84 -11.89 -20.54
N SER A 35 3.86 -12.93 -21.38
CA SER A 35 4.76 -14.07 -21.22
C SER A 35 6.01 -13.93 -22.09
N ASN A 36 7.18 -13.96 -21.42
CA ASN A 36 8.44 -14.60 -21.83
C ASN A 36 9.26 -13.94 -22.97
N ILE A 37 10.21 -13.07 -22.59
CA ILE A 37 11.33 -12.63 -23.45
C ILE A 37 12.62 -12.88 -22.68
N SER A 38 13.19 -14.08 -22.82
CA SER A 38 14.43 -14.48 -22.14
C SER A 38 15.53 -14.83 -23.14
N SER A 39 16.27 -13.83 -23.60
CA SER A 39 17.71 -13.94 -23.91
C SER A 39 18.23 -12.62 -24.47
N LEU A 40 19.18 -11.96 -23.80
CA LEU A 40 20.26 -11.16 -24.43
C LEU A 40 21.22 -10.66 -23.34
N THR A 41 22.50 -11.05 -23.46
CA THR A 41 23.60 -10.61 -22.59
C THR A 41 24.72 -10.08 -23.48
N ALA A 42 24.88 -8.75 -23.55
CA ALA A 42 26.01 -8.10 -24.19
C ALA A 42 26.22 -6.67 -23.64
N PRO A 43 27.48 -6.17 -23.58
CA PRO A 43 27.80 -4.85 -23.04
C PRO A 43 27.52 -3.74 -24.08
N PHE A 44 26.73 -2.75 -23.68
CA PHE A 44 26.18 -1.60 -24.41
C PHE A 44 26.78 -1.28 -25.80
N PRO A 45 26.10 -1.73 -26.89
CA PRO A 45 26.20 -1.09 -28.19
C PRO A 45 24.78 -0.82 -28.73
N TYR A 46 24.26 0.40 -28.56
CA TYR A 46 23.17 1.02 -29.36
C TYR A 46 21.92 0.20 -29.79
N SER A 47 21.66 -1.01 -29.27
CA SER A 47 20.54 -1.87 -29.69
C SER A 47 19.93 -2.67 -28.53
N ALA A 48 20.13 -2.20 -27.29
CA ALA A 48 19.55 -2.75 -26.07
C ALA A 48 18.99 -1.64 -25.13
N ALA A 49 18.87 -0.40 -25.63
CA ALA A 49 18.47 0.77 -24.84
C ALA A 49 16.97 0.80 -24.48
N ASP A 50 16.14 -0.09 -25.00
CA ASP A 50 14.70 0.19 -25.06
C ASP A 50 13.80 -0.66 -24.16
N LEU A 51 14.26 -1.76 -23.56
CA LEU A 51 13.32 -2.72 -22.95
C LEU A 51 12.48 -2.18 -21.77
N PRO A 52 13.05 -1.64 -20.67
CA PRO A 52 12.23 -1.23 -19.54
C PRO A 52 11.34 -0.04 -19.87
N TRP A 53 11.91 0.99 -20.51
CA TRP A 53 11.21 2.24 -20.75
C TRP A 53 10.14 2.13 -21.82
N THR A 54 10.34 1.34 -22.89
CA THR A 54 9.27 1.09 -23.87
C THR A 54 8.15 0.23 -23.28
N LEU A 55 8.46 -0.80 -22.48
CA LEU A 55 7.45 -1.60 -21.80
C LEU A 55 6.61 -0.75 -20.84
N VAL A 56 7.27 0.12 -20.07
CA VAL A 56 6.60 1.04 -19.15
C VAL A 56 5.81 2.12 -19.88
N ALA A 57 6.28 2.60 -21.03
CA ALA A 57 5.53 3.56 -21.84
C ALA A 57 4.10 3.06 -22.11
N ARG A 58 3.95 1.77 -22.42
CA ARG A 58 2.62 1.16 -22.66
C ARG A 58 1.71 1.16 -21.43
N LEU A 59 2.27 1.27 -20.23
CA LEU A 59 1.54 1.34 -18.96
C LEU A 59 1.14 2.76 -18.58
N LEU A 60 1.86 3.78 -19.08
CA LEU A 60 1.65 5.18 -18.70
C LEU A 60 0.21 5.69 -18.89
N PRO A 61 -0.51 5.41 -20.00
CA PRO A 61 -1.89 5.85 -20.15
C PRO A 61 -2.84 5.30 -19.06
N PHE A 62 -2.56 4.11 -18.54
CA PHE A 62 -3.35 3.52 -17.46
C PHE A 62 -3.06 4.19 -16.11
N LEU A 63 -1.81 4.60 -15.88
CA LEU A 63 -1.40 5.36 -14.70
C LEU A 63 -1.90 6.82 -14.76
N ALA A 64 -2.04 7.37 -15.98
CA ALA A 64 -2.53 8.72 -16.20
C ALA A 64 -4.01 8.92 -15.80
N LEU A 65 -4.82 7.87 -15.92
CA LEU A 65 -6.27 7.88 -15.65
C LEU A 65 -6.65 8.28 -14.22
N GLY A 66 -5.69 8.42 -13.30
CA GLY A 66 -5.83 9.16 -12.04
C GLY A 66 -7.09 8.79 -11.26
N GLY A 67 -7.03 7.75 -10.43
CA GLY A 67 -8.19 7.36 -9.63
C GLY A 67 -7.99 6.09 -8.83
N ILE A 68 -6.99 5.29 -9.17
CA ILE A 68 -6.61 4.11 -8.40
C ILE A 68 -5.44 4.54 -7.51
N PRO A 69 -5.63 4.62 -6.18
CA PRO A 69 -4.53 4.85 -5.28
C PRO A 69 -3.56 3.67 -5.45
N THR A 70 -2.33 4.01 -5.83
CA THR A 70 -1.30 3.04 -6.19
C THR A 70 -0.35 2.92 -5.01
N ILE A 71 -0.24 1.72 -4.45
CA ILE A 71 0.68 1.48 -3.32
C ILE A 71 2.11 1.81 -3.81
N GLY A 72 2.84 2.62 -3.04
CA GLY A 72 4.19 3.10 -3.37
C GLY A 72 4.27 4.29 -4.33
N LEU A 73 3.15 4.81 -4.82
CA LEU A 73 3.11 5.98 -5.70
C LEU A 73 1.97 6.94 -5.32
N SER A 74 2.30 8.21 -5.10
CA SER A 74 1.31 9.28 -4.89
C SER A 74 1.74 10.54 -5.63
N GLY A 75 1.03 10.85 -6.73
CA GLY A 75 1.40 11.94 -7.62
C GLY A 75 2.83 11.77 -8.13
N ASN A 76 3.68 12.77 -7.91
CA ASN A 76 5.10 12.74 -8.27
C ASN A 76 6.01 12.09 -7.22
N THR A 77 5.46 11.43 -6.20
CA THR A 77 6.25 10.88 -5.09
C THR A 77 6.20 9.36 -5.06
N LEU A 78 7.38 8.75 -5.04
CA LEU A 78 7.62 7.34 -4.75
C LEU A 78 7.83 7.18 -3.25
N TYR A 79 7.28 6.14 -2.64
CA TYR A 79 7.52 5.83 -1.23
C TYR A 79 7.71 4.34 -1.01
N ASP A 80 8.50 3.99 0.00
CA ASP A 80 8.77 2.58 0.29
C ASP A 80 7.46 1.86 0.65
N ILE A 81 7.33 0.63 0.18
CA ILE A 81 6.17 -0.20 0.48
C ILE A 81 6.58 -1.23 1.53
N ILE A 82 5.74 -1.39 2.54
CA ILE A 82 5.98 -2.32 3.63
C ILE A 82 5.56 -3.73 3.18
N ASP A 83 6.50 -4.67 3.17
CA ASP A 83 6.20 -6.08 2.96
C ASP A 83 5.61 -6.69 4.24
N SER A 84 4.31 -6.43 4.48
CA SER A 84 3.59 -6.88 5.68
C SER A 84 2.99 -8.28 5.53
N ILE A 85 3.30 -9.00 4.43
CA ILE A 85 2.67 -10.27 4.03
C ILE A 85 2.77 -11.38 5.10
N GLY A 86 3.64 -11.24 6.10
CA GLY A 86 3.83 -12.23 7.17
C GLY A 86 3.19 -11.93 8.53
N SER A 87 2.77 -10.69 8.82
CA SER A 87 2.30 -10.33 10.16
C SER A 87 1.08 -9.43 10.11
N ASN A 88 -0.11 -10.02 10.28
CA ASN A 88 -1.41 -9.35 10.46
C ASN A 88 -1.47 -8.46 11.72
N GLU A 89 -0.34 -8.00 12.25
CA GLU A 89 -0.21 -7.37 13.56
C GLU A 89 0.22 -5.89 13.49
N SER A 90 0.57 -5.37 12.31
CA SER A 90 0.87 -3.94 12.15
C SER A 90 -0.41 -3.14 11.92
N VAL A 91 -0.83 -2.39 12.93
CA VAL A 91 -1.92 -1.42 12.86
C VAL A 91 -1.36 -0.04 13.17
N GLY A 92 -1.83 0.98 12.46
CA GLY A 92 -1.44 2.38 12.65
C GLY A 92 -0.57 2.92 11.54
N ASP A 93 -0.02 4.10 11.76
CA ASP A 93 0.80 4.83 10.82
C ASP A 93 2.27 4.41 10.91
N VAL A 94 2.93 4.21 9.76
CA VAL A 94 4.34 3.87 9.65
C VAL A 94 5.05 4.92 8.80
N LEU A 95 6.15 5.44 9.33
CA LEU A 95 7.04 6.33 8.58
C LEU A 95 7.95 5.51 7.66
N VAL A 96 7.93 5.80 6.38
CA VAL A 96 8.75 5.19 5.32
C VAL A 96 9.55 6.26 4.58
N HIS A 97 10.60 5.89 3.86
CA HIS A 97 11.29 6.85 3.00
C HIS A 97 10.44 7.16 1.77
N ALA A 98 10.65 8.36 1.24
CA ALA A 98 10.03 8.80 0.02
C ALA A 98 11.03 9.56 -0.86
N MET A 99 10.83 9.51 -2.17
CA MET A 99 11.52 10.34 -3.14
C MET A 99 10.50 11.00 -4.06
N THR A 100 10.54 12.32 -4.12
CA THR A 100 9.67 13.11 -4.99
C THR A 100 10.43 13.50 -6.25
N ALA A 101 9.87 13.17 -7.42
CA ALA A 101 10.34 13.69 -8.70
C ALA A 101 10.04 15.19 -8.75
N ASN A 102 11.06 15.98 -9.03
CA ASN A 102 10.97 17.42 -9.16
C ASN A 102 11.59 17.84 -10.49
N VAL A 103 10.71 18.19 -11.44
CA VAL A 103 11.08 18.73 -12.74
C VAL A 103 10.97 20.25 -12.67
N THR A 104 12.07 20.94 -12.96
CA THR A 104 12.08 22.40 -13.06
C THR A 104 12.37 22.79 -14.50
N CYS A 105 11.56 23.70 -15.04
CA CYS A 105 11.64 24.13 -16.42
C CYS A 105 11.99 25.62 -16.54
N GLY A 106 12.63 25.98 -17.64
CA GLY A 106 13.03 27.33 -17.98
C GLY A 106 13.02 27.57 -19.49
N PHE A 107 13.14 28.83 -19.89
CA PHE A 107 13.22 29.18 -21.31
C PHE A 107 14.65 29.04 -21.82
N LEU A 108 14.82 28.60 -23.06
CA LEU A 108 16.11 28.68 -23.75
C LEU A 108 16.25 30.04 -24.41
N PRO A 109 17.29 30.83 -24.09
CA PRO A 109 17.54 32.09 -24.76
C PRO A 109 18.13 31.85 -26.15
N ASN A 110 17.88 32.78 -27.07
CA ASN A 110 18.40 32.75 -28.44
C ASN A 110 18.08 31.43 -29.18
N SER A 111 16.90 30.86 -28.92
CA SER A 111 16.42 29.72 -29.68
C SER A 111 16.01 30.16 -31.08
N ALA A 112 16.63 29.58 -32.11
CA ALA A 112 16.36 29.90 -33.50
C ALA A 112 16.37 28.62 -34.34
N ASP A 113 15.60 28.65 -35.42
CA ASP A 113 15.71 27.63 -36.46
C ASP A 113 17.08 27.77 -37.13
N TYR A 114 17.90 26.72 -37.07
CA TYR A 114 19.20 26.77 -37.72
C TYR A 114 19.02 26.54 -39.23
N THR A 115 19.96 27.01 -40.05
CA THR A 115 19.86 27.05 -41.52
C THR A 115 19.78 25.68 -42.24
N GLY A 116 19.55 24.59 -41.52
CA GLY A 116 19.29 23.25 -42.08
C GLY A 116 17.84 22.82 -41.80
N PRO A 117 17.14 22.23 -42.77
CA PRO A 117 15.76 21.78 -42.57
C PRO A 117 15.69 20.76 -41.42
N GLY A 118 14.93 21.10 -40.37
CA GLY A 118 14.62 20.21 -39.25
C GLY A 118 15.62 20.24 -38.08
N ALA A 119 16.40 21.31 -37.88
CA ALA A 119 17.30 21.44 -36.74
C ALA A 119 16.97 22.66 -35.87
N LEU A 120 16.75 22.46 -34.58
CA LEU A 120 16.52 23.51 -33.60
C LEU A 120 17.81 23.81 -32.83
N GLY A 121 18.27 25.05 -32.90
CA GLY A 121 19.44 25.48 -32.15
C GLY A 121 19.09 26.45 -31.02
N ALA A 122 19.90 26.42 -29.98
CA ALA A 122 19.89 27.42 -28.92
C ALA A 122 21.30 27.72 -28.43
N CYS A 123 21.58 28.98 -28.15
CA CYS A 123 22.90 29.45 -27.70
C CYS A 123 22.78 30.11 -26.32
N PHE A 124 23.47 29.56 -25.32
CA PHE A 124 23.50 30.09 -23.95
C PHE A 124 24.88 29.94 -23.33
N GLY A 125 25.36 30.97 -22.63
CA GLY A 125 26.60 30.89 -21.85
C GLY A 125 27.87 30.52 -22.65
N GLY A 126 27.87 30.66 -23.98
CA GLY A 126 28.97 30.22 -24.85
C GLY A 126 28.87 28.76 -25.32
N HIS A 127 27.82 28.05 -24.92
CA HIS A 127 27.46 26.72 -25.40
C HIS A 127 26.42 26.82 -26.51
N ASN A 128 26.57 25.97 -27.53
CA ASN A 128 25.60 25.81 -28.60
C ASN A 128 24.97 24.42 -28.43
N LEU A 129 23.65 24.39 -28.35
CA LEU A 129 22.86 23.18 -28.48
C LEU A 129 22.23 23.18 -29.87
N SER A 130 22.26 22.03 -30.53
CA SER A 130 21.56 21.80 -31.79
C SER A 130 20.85 20.45 -31.68
N TYR A 131 19.55 20.44 -31.91
CA TYR A 131 18.71 19.26 -31.87
C TYR A 131 18.15 18.97 -33.25
N THR A 132 18.33 17.75 -33.74
CA THR A 132 17.60 17.26 -34.91
C THR A 132 16.16 16.96 -34.49
N ILE A 133 15.19 17.62 -35.13
CA ILE A 133 13.78 17.24 -35.06
C ILE A 133 13.63 15.94 -35.85
N PRO A 134 13.16 14.85 -35.23
CA PRO A 134 12.97 13.59 -35.92
C PRO A 134 12.08 13.75 -37.17
N GLY A 135 12.51 13.19 -38.31
CA GLY A 135 11.82 13.38 -39.59
C GLY A 135 10.37 12.85 -39.65
N TYR A 136 9.96 11.93 -38.77
CA TYR A 136 8.54 11.56 -38.66
C TYR A 136 7.67 12.70 -38.12
N LEU A 137 8.27 13.67 -37.43
CA LEU A 137 7.60 14.86 -36.94
C LEU A 137 7.49 15.94 -38.02
N SER A 138 8.23 15.86 -39.13
CA SER A 138 8.06 16.80 -40.24
C SER A 138 6.71 16.66 -40.94
N GLY A 139 5.95 15.59 -40.65
CA GLY A 139 4.56 15.41 -41.06
C GLY A 139 3.54 16.22 -40.26
N PHE A 140 3.90 16.75 -39.08
CA PHE A 140 3.06 17.66 -38.27
C PHE A 140 2.95 19.07 -38.88
N HIS A 141 3.45 19.27 -40.10
CA HIS A 141 3.46 20.57 -40.77
C HIS A 141 2.13 20.96 -41.43
N ASP A 142 1.14 20.08 -41.50
CA ASP A 142 -0.19 20.48 -41.93
C ASP A 142 -0.94 21.16 -40.77
N ASP A 143 -1.45 22.37 -41.06
CA ASP A 143 -2.00 23.43 -40.20
C ASP A 143 -3.02 23.06 -39.08
N SER A 144 -3.32 21.79 -38.81
CA SER A 144 -4.51 21.40 -38.06
C SER A 144 -4.32 21.03 -36.59
N ASP A 145 -3.10 20.74 -36.12
CA ASP A 145 -2.92 20.06 -34.83
C ASP A 145 -2.14 20.91 -33.81
N PRO A 146 -2.77 21.96 -33.24
CA PRO A 146 -2.22 22.61 -32.06
C PRO A 146 -2.09 21.60 -30.91
N GLY A 147 -1.01 21.70 -30.14
CA GLY A 147 -0.83 20.90 -28.93
C GLY A 147 0.14 19.71 -29.03
N ALA A 148 1.07 19.69 -29.98
CA ALA A 148 2.21 18.76 -29.94
C ALA A 148 3.21 19.12 -28.81
N ILE A 149 3.77 18.08 -28.17
CA ILE A 149 4.85 18.14 -27.17
C ILE A 149 5.90 17.10 -27.54
N ILE A 150 7.09 17.57 -27.93
CA ILE A 150 8.16 16.70 -28.39
C ILE A 150 9.33 16.82 -27.41
N ALA A 151 9.73 15.69 -26.83
CA ALA A 151 10.94 15.61 -25.99
C ALA A 151 12.19 15.49 -26.87
N LEU A 152 13.14 16.39 -26.65
CA LEU A 152 14.46 16.44 -27.28
C LEU A 152 15.50 16.17 -26.19
N THR A 153 16.14 15.00 -26.27
CA THR A 153 17.08 14.53 -25.25
C THR A 153 18.51 14.59 -25.78
N MET A 154 19.47 14.06 -25.03
CA MET A 154 20.84 13.93 -25.51
C MET A 154 20.96 13.16 -26.84
N TYR A 155 20.02 12.23 -27.11
CA TYR A 155 20.01 11.41 -28.33
C TYR A 155 19.53 12.17 -29.57
N SER A 156 18.99 13.38 -29.36
CA SER A 156 18.53 14.27 -30.42
C SER A 156 19.61 15.29 -30.81
N VAL A 157 20.75 15.33 -30.11
CA VAL A 157 21.78 16.34 -30.33
C VAL A 157 22.59 16.03 -31.59
N ASP A 158 22.83 17.06 -32.40
CA ASP A 158 23.61 16.91 -33.63
C ASP A 158 25.07 16.49 -33.34
N PRO A 159 25.68 15.63 -34.17
CA PRO A 159 27.09 15.28 -34.04
C PRO A 159 27.99 16.53 -34.06
N GLY A 160 28.90 16.62 -33.09
CA GLY A 160 29.86 17.72 -32.95
C GLY A 160 29.42 18.82 -31.96
N TYR A 161 28.22 18.72 -31.39
CA TYR A 161 27.76 19.60 -30.32
C TYR A 161 27.93 18.95 -28.94
N GLN A 162 27.92 19.77 -27.89
CA GLN A 162 27.96 19.25 -26.51
C GLN A 162 26.62 18.64 -26.16
N ILE A 163 26.64 17.43 -25.57
CA ILE A 163 25.43 16.78 -25.08
C ILE A 163 25.16 17.16 -23.61
N PRO A 164 23.90 17.49 -23.28
CA PRO A 164 23.51 17.66 -21.89
C PRO A 164 23.53 16.30 -21.16
N PHE A 165 23.62 16.33 -19.83
CA PHE A 165 23.41 15.12 -19.01
C PHE A 165 22.01 14.56 -19.23
N GLY A 166 21.81 13.25 -19.03
CA GLY A 166 20.51 12.63 -19.26
C GLY A 166 19.39 13.08 -18.31
N ARG A 167 19.72 13.81 -17.24
CA ARG A 167 18.76 14.52 -16.39
C ARG A 167 18.17 15.80 -17.00
N ASP A 168 18.72 16.25 -18.12
CA ASP A 168 18.38 17.49 -18.78
C ASP A 168 17.76 17.19 -20.15
N ALA A 169 16.58 17.74 -20.43
CA ALA A 169 15.87 17.56 -21.69
C ALA A 169 15.22 18.86 -22.14
N ALA A 170 15.19 19.09 -23.45
CA ALA A 170 14.41 20.16 -24.05
C ALA A 170 13.06 19.61 -24.54
N PHE A 171 12.06 20.48 -24.57
CA PHE A 171 10.71 20.18 -25.02
C PHE A 171 10.30 21.23 -26.04
N LEU A 172 10.00 20.79 -27.25
CA LEU A 172 9.35 21.61 -28.26
C LEU A 172 7.84 21.50 -28.03
N VAL A 173 7.22 22.61 -27.64
CA VAL A 173 5.80 22.67 -27.31
C VAL A 173 5.10 23.67 -28.23
N THR A 174 3.99 23.25 -28.84
CA THR A 174 3.16 24.13 -29.69
C THR A 174 2.00 24.78 -28.93
N SER A 175 1.75 24.36 -27.70
CA SER A 175 0.80 24.98 -26.78
C SER A 175 1.38 26.24 -26.13
N ASN A 176 0.49 27.17 -25.79
CA ASN A 176 0.86 28.36 -25.01
C ASN A 176 1.10 27.97 -23.54
N ILE A 177 2.36 28.01 -23.11
CA ILE A 177 2.73 27.82 -21.70
C ILE A 177 3.03 29.19 -21.07
N ILE A 178 2.29 29.53 -20.02
CA ILE A 178 2.46 30.78 -19.27
C ILE A 178 3.00 30.51 -17.87
N ASP A 179 3.86 31.39 -17.36
CA ASP A 179 4.30 31.32 -15.97
C ASP A 179 3.27 31.93 -15.00
N SER A 180 3.61 31.95 -13.70
CA SER A 180 2.75 32.53 -12.67
C SER A 180 2.49 34.04 -12.83
N THR A 181 3.20 34.72 -13.74
CA THR A 181 3.03 36.14 -14.06
C THR A 181 2.25 36.37 -15.36
N GLY A 182 1.82 35.30 -16.02
CA GLY A 182 1.13 35.35 -17.31
C GLY A 182 2.07 35.59 -18.50
N LYS A 183 3.38 35.45 -18.32
CA LYS A 183 4.35 35.60 -19.41
C LYS A 183 4.53 34.26 -20.13
N MET A 184 4.58 34.30 -21.45
CA MET A 184 4.91 33.13 -22.28
C MET A 184 6.41 32.88 -22.28
N ALA A 185 6.81 31.63 -22.57
CA ALA A 185 8.20 31.28 -22.85
C ALA A 185 8.74 32.08 -24.06
N SER A 186 10.07 32.05 -24.26
CA SER A 186 10.66 32.59 -25.48
C SER A 186 10.05 31.88 -26.69
N GLU A 187 9.41 32.64 -27.57
CA GLU A 187 8.90 32.14 -28.84
C GLU A 187 10.12 31.82 -29.73
N VAL A 188 10.17 30.60 -30.24
CA VAL A 188 11.13 30.21 -31.27
C VAL A 188 10.61 30.80 -32.58
N GLU A 189 11.49 31.36 -33.42
CA GLU A 189 11.07 31.78 -34.75
C GLU A 189 10.27 30.64 -35.42
N PRO A 190 9.09 30.94 -35.97
CA PRO A 190 8.13 29.92 -36.37
C PRO A 190 8.76 28.92 -37.34
N LEU A 191 8.86 27.65 -36.91
CA LEU A 191 9.27 26.51 -37.74
C LEU A 191 8.42 26.40 -39.02
N SER A 192 7.17 26.86 -38.93
CA SER A 192 6.30 27.13 -40.08
C SER A 192 5.55 28.43 -39.80
N ALA A 193 5.22 29.21 -40.85
CA ALA A 193 4.63 30.56 -40.76
C ALA A 193 3.30 30.68 -39.98
N LYS A 194 2.78 29.60 -39.39
CA LYS A 194 1.46 29.53 -38.76
C LYS A 194 1.41 28.93 -37.35
N ILE A 195 2.47 28.28 -36.86
CA ILE A 195 2.45 27.65 -35.52
C ILE A 195 3.52 28.32 -34.64
N SER A 196 3.06 29.00 -33.59
CA SER A 196 3.92 29.48 -32.52
C SER A 196 4.42 28.28 -31.72
N SER A 197 5.73 28.10 -31.64
CA SER A 197 6.34 27.02 -30.86
C SER A 197 7.28 27.62 -29.82
N SER A 198 7.31 26.99 -28.65
CA SER A 198 8.19 27.35 -27.54
C SER A 198 9.18 26.20 -27.31
N LEU A 199 10.45 26.55 -27.16
CA LEU A 199 11.48 25.60 -26.74
C LEU A 199 11.75 25.79 -25.25
N ILE A 200 11.38 24.78 -24.47
CA ILE A 200 11.43 24.80 -23.01
C ILE A 200 12.45 23.76 -22.56
N GLY A 201 13.37 24.16 -21.69
CA GLY A 201 14.36 23.26 -21.14
C GLY A 201 13.96 22.86 -19.74
N CYS A 202 14.05 21.57 -19.42
CA CYS A 202 13.67 21.04 -18.13
C CYS A 202 14.78 20.15 -17.57
N SER A 203 14.91 20.16 -16.25
CA SER A 203 15.88 19.35 -15.50
C SER A 203 15.16 18.54 -14.44
N LEU A 204 15.46 17.24 -14.36
CA LEU A 204 14.96 16.35 -13.32
C LEU A 204 15.88 16.39 -12.09
N SER A 205 15.25 16.37 -10.92
CA SER A 205 15.90 16.11 -9.64
C SER A 205 15.02 15.22 -8.76
N TRP A 206 15.64 14.40 -7.92
CA TRP A 206 14.94 13.67 -6.86
C TRP A 206 15.10 14.43 -5.54
N VAL A 207 13.97 14.70 -4.87
CA VAL A 207 13.96 15.33 -3.55
C VAL A 207 13.67 14.23 -2.51
N PRO A 208 14.64 13.90 -1.64
CA PRO A 208 14.41 12.92 -0.57
C PRO A 208 13.42 13.48 0.45
N GLY A 209 12.55 12.61 0.95
CA GLY A 209 11.55 12.92 1.95
C GLY A 209 11.17 11.69 2.76
N SER A 210 10.10 11.84 3.52
CA SER A 210 9.49 10.79 4.33
C SER A 210 7.99 10.79 4.10
N ALA A 211 7.41 9.60 4.04
CA ALA A 211 5.98 9.39 3.88
C ALA A 211 5.47 8.64 5.11
N THR A 212 4.28 9.00 5.59
CA THR A 212 3.56 8.18 6.55
C THR A 212 2.52 7.39 5.79
N VAL A 213 2.54 6.07 5.94
CA VAL A 213 1.59 5.16 5.31
C VAL A 213 0.81 4.41 6.38
N ASP A 214 -0.46 4.14 6.12
CA ASP A 214 -1.27 3.29 6.99
C ASP A 214 -0.79 1.84 6.83
N ALA A 215 -0.40 1.19 7.93
CA ALA A 215 0.22 -0.13 7.91
C ALA A 215 -0.70 -1.25 7.39
N VAL A 216 -2.03 -1.02 7.35
CA VAL A 216 -3.03 -2.01 6.94
C VAL A 216 -3.35 -1.86 5.45
N THR A 217 -3.61 -0.64 5.00
CA THR A 217 -3.98 -0.32 3.62
C THR A 217 -2.78 -0.04 2.72
N LEU A 218 -1.61 0.22 3.31
CA LEU A 218 -0.38 0.66 2.65
C LEU A 218 -0.53 1.96 1.86
N MET A 219 -1.61 2.72 2.14
CA MET A 219 -1.89 3.99 1.49
C MET A 219 -1.23 5.13 2.24
N LEU A 220 -0.79 6.14 1.48
CA LEU A 220 -0.21 7.37 2.02
C LEU A 220 -1.23 8.12 2.90
N THR A 221 -0.88 8.39 4.15
CA THR A 221 -1.66 9.22 5.09
C THR A 221 -1.09 10.63 5.20
N SER A 222 0.24 10.80 5.13
CA SER A 222 0.89 12.12 5.07
C SER A 222 2.26 12.06 4.39
N LEU A 223 2.77 13.21 3.94
CA LEU A 223 4.06 13.36 3.28
C LEU A 223 4.83 14.54 3.90
N ASP A 224 6.13 14.35 4.16
CA ASP A 224 7.03 15.38 4.71
C ASP A 224 8.41 15.34 4.02
N PRO A 225 8.85 16.43 3.35
CA PRO A 225 8.13 17.68 3.17
C PRO A 225 6.97 17.53 2.18
N ILE A 226 5.88 18.28 2.42
CA ILE A 226 4.89 18.51 1.37
C ILE A 226 5.59 19.38 0.33
N ASN A 227 5.99 18.76 -0.78
CA ASN A 227 6.52 19.48 -1.93
C ASN A 227 5.39 20.26 -2.59
N VAL A 228 5.09 21.44 -2.05
CA VAL A 228 4.23 22.41 -2.70
C VAL A 228 5.07 23.02 -3.83
N ILE A 229 4.80 22.59 -5.06
CA ILE A 229 5.32 23.27 -6.25
C ILE A 229 4.80 24.70 -6.17
N GLY A 230 5.70 25.64 -5.84
CA GLY A 230 5.36 27.04 -5.74
C GLY A 230 5.00 27.61 -7.11
N PRO A 231 4.40 28.82 -7.17
CA PRO A 231 4.22 29.50 -8.44
C PRO A 231 5.58 29.66 -9.14
N THR A 232 5.76 28.96 -10.26
CA THR A 232 7.00 29.01 -11.02
C THR A 232 7.00 30.18 -11.99
N ARG A 233 8.16 30.80 -12.11
CA ARG A 233 8.43 31.92 -13.01
C ARG A 233 9.42 31.47 -14.05
N TRP A 234 9.29 32.01 -15.26
CA TRP A 234 10.30 31.77 -16.28
C TRP A 234 11.67 32.20 -15.80
N SER A 235 12.59 31.25 -15.79
CA SER A 235 14.01 31.47 -15.59
C SER A 235 14.76 30.93 -16.80
N GLN A 236 15.96 31.46 -17.03
CA GLN A 236 16.81 30.94 -18.09
C GLN A 236 17.20 29.51 -17.73
N TRP A 237 16.90 28.55 -18.60
CA TRP A 237 17.38 27.18 -18.43
C TRP A 237 18.85 27.07 -18.81
N ILE A 238 19.62 26.42 -17.95
CA ILE A 238 21.04 26.14 -18.16
C ILE A 238 21.24 24.66 -17.89
N PRO A 239 21.28 23.81 -18.92
CA PRO A 239 21.51 22.38 -18.74
C PRO A 239 22.91 22.14 -18.21
N THR A 240 23.04 21.05 -17.48
CA THR A 240 24.34 20.59 -17.02
C THR A 240 25.00 19.86 -18.19
N MET A 241 26.21 20.28 -18.56
CA MET A 241 26.98 19.68 -19.65
C MET A 241 28.05 18.75 -19.11
N SER A 242 28.25 17.62 -19.78
CA SER A 242 29.40 16.77 -19.52
C SER A 242 30.58 17.22 -20.41
N PRO A 243 31.77 17.52 -19.85
CA PRO A 243 32.94 17.87 -20.65
C PRO A 243 33.55 16.65 -21.36
N GLU A 244 33.26 15.44 -20.88
CA GLU A 244 33.77 14.17 -21.40
C GLU A 244 32.77 13.48 -22.35
N ALA A 245 31.68 14.16 -22.65
CA ALA A 245 30.61 13.63 -23.45
C ALA A 245 31.02 13.52 -24.92
N ASN A 246 30.68 12.40 -25.54
CA ASN A 246 30.88 12.16 -26.97
C ASN A 246 29.51 12.10 -27.66
N SER A 247 29.18 13.15 -28.41
CA SER A 247 27.94 13.23 -29.19
C SER A 247 27.84 12.17 -30.29
N GLU A 248 28.96 11.70 -30.86
CA GLU A 248 28.92 10.70 -31.95
C GLU A 248 28.37 9.35 -31.47
N ASN A 249 28.63 9.02 -30.20
CA ASN A 249 28.23 7.75 -29.60
C ASN A 249 27.18 7.93 -28.48
N HIS A 250 26.68 9.15 -28.27
CA HIS A 250 25.76 9.51 -27.17
C HIS A 250 26.23 8.99 -25.80
N SER A 251 27.54 9.08 -25.54
CA SER A 251 28.16 8.50 -24.34
C SER A 251 28.68 9.60 -23.43
N TYR A 252 28.38 9.49 -22.14
CA TYR A 252 28.90 10.39 -21.11
C TYR A 252 29.08 9.62 -19.79
N PRO A 253 29.99 10.07 -18.91
CA PRO A 253 30.07 9.57 -17.55
C PRO A 253 28.82 10.02 -16.78
N SER A 254 27.88 9.11 -16.57
CA SER A 254 26.73 9.37 -15.70
C SER A 254 27.19 9.70 -14.28
N VAL A 255 26.62 10.76 -13.69
CA VAL A 255 26.91 11.19 -12.32
C VAL A 255 25.97 10.48 -11.35
N ASP A 256 24.71 10.33 -11.76
CA ASP A 256 23.69 9.63 -11.01
C ASP A 256 22.75 8.92 -11.99
N ASN A 257 22.96 7.61 -12.16
CA ASN A 257 22.18 6.79 -13.09
C ASN A 257 20.67 6.90 -12.85
N SER A 258 20.22 7.13 -11.61
CA SER A 258 18.80 7.19 -11.26
C SER A 258 18.09 8.47 -11.73
N VAL A 259 18.86 9.51 -12.02
CA VAL A 259 18.36 10.77 -12.58
C VAL A 259 18.71 10.84 -14.07
N ASP A 260 19.93 10.46 -14.40
CA ASP A 260 20.51 10.53 -15.73
C ASP A 260 19.84 9.56 -16.71
N SER A 261 19.13 8.52 -16.23
CA SER A 261 18.28 7.68 -17.08
C SER A 261 16.98 8.34 -17.55
N TRP A 262 16.69 9.58 -17.16
CA TRP A 262 15.48 10.28 -17.57
C TRP A 262 15.41 10.52 -19.08
N SER A 263 16.53 10.81 -19.73
CA SER A 263 16.64 10.85 -21.20
C SER A 263 16.28 9.53 -21.85
N ASP A 264 16.70 8.40 -21.27
CA ASP A 264 16.41 7.06 -21.79
C ASP A 264 14.91 6.78 -21.68
N LEU A 265 14.30 7.19 -20.56
CA LEU A 265 12.85 7.18 -20.38
C LEU A 265 12.16 8.02 -21.46
N LEU A 266 12.57 9.28 -21.65
CA LEU A 266 11.91 10.19 -22.60
C LEU A 266 12.06 9.70 -24.05
N VAL A 267 13.19 9.08 -24.40
CA VAL A 267 13.38 8.44 -25.71
C VAL A 267 12.55 7.18 -25.85
N GLY A 268 12.59 6.28 -24.88
CA GLY A 268 11.81 5.03 -24.92
C GLY A 268 10.30 5.29 -25.04
N VAL A 269 9.79 6.31 -24.33
CA VAL A 269 8.37 6.67 -24.37
C VAL A 269 8.00 7.44 -25.65
N SER A 270 8.95 8.12 -26.32
CA SER A 270 8.68 8.81 -27.60
C SER A 270 8.78 7.91 -28.83
N GLN A 271 9.64 6.88 -28.82
CA GLN A 271 9.84 5.99 -29.98
C GLN A 271 8.73 4.94 -30.20
N ASP A 272 8.08 4.43 -29.15
CA ASP A 272 7.03 3.38 -29.28
C ASP A 272 5.76 3.89 -30.00
N ALA A 273 5.61 5.20 -30.14
CA ALA A 273 4.56 5.84 -30.95
C ALA A 273 4.58 5.40 -32.41
N ALA A 274 5.76 5.05 -32.95
CA ALA A 274 5.91 4.64 -34.34
C ALA A 274 5.37 3.22 -34.62
N TYR A 275 5.13 2.41 -33.59
CA TYR A 275 4.68 1.01 -33.73
C TYR A 275 3.24 0.77 -33.25
N SER A 276 2.68 1.67 -32.44
CA SER A 276 1.28 1.58 -32.01
C SER A 276 0.29 2.18 -33.02
N SER A 277 0.59 2.12 -34.33
CA SER A 277 -0.49 2.05 -35.32
C SER A 277 -1.10 0.65 -35.22
N VAL A 278 -1.94 0.43 -34.21
CA VAL A 278 -2.90 -0.67 -34.25
C VAL A 278 -3.63 -0.49 -35.58
N TYR A 279 -3.44 -1.45 -36.49
CA TYR A 279 -3.96 -1.50 -37.85
C TYR A 279 -5.46 -1.17 -37.90
N TYR A 280 -5.79 0.12 -37.92
CA TYR A 280 -7.07 0.63 -38.38
C TYR A 280 -6.77 1.24 -39.74
N GLU A 281 -7.05 0.46 -40.79
CA GLU A 281 -6.71 0.72 -42.21
C GLU A 281 -7.31 1.99 -42.83
N THR A 282 -7.93 2.90 -42.07
CA THR A 282 -8.72 3.98 -42.66
C THR A 282 -8.65 5.29 -41.88
N SER A 283 -7.46 5.86 -41.75
CA SER A 283 -7.18 7.30 -41.87
C SER A 283 -5.75 7.55 -41.38
N LEU A 284 -5.10 8.57 -41.93
CA LEU A 284 -3.77 9.02 -41.51
C LEU A 284 -3.89 9.64 -40.11
N GLU A 285 -4.10 8.83 -39.07
CA GLU A 285 -4.12 9.33 -37.69
C GLU A 285 -2.72 9.77 -37.32
N VAL A 286 -2.59 11.06 -36.99
CA VAL A 286 -1.37 11.65 -36.49
C VAL A 286 -0.97 10.89 -35.23
N GLY A 287 0.14 10.16 -35.31
CA GLY A 287 0.61 9.32 -34.21
C GLY A 287 1.07 10.20 -33.06
N HIS A 288 0.24 10.35 -32.03
CA HIS A 288 0.65 10.98 -30.78
C HIS A 288 1.69 10.11 -30.07
N THR A 289 2.73 10.74 -29.53
CA THR A 289 3.66 10.02 -28.66
C THR A 289 2.97 9.61 -27.36
N ILE A 290 3.48 8.57 -26.68
CA ILE A 290 2.90 8.16 -25.39
C ILE A 290 3.07 9.29 -24.35
N ILE A 291 4.16 10.07 -24.43
CA ILE A 291 4.36 11.28 -23.61
C ILE A 291 3.22 12.27 -23.89
N GLU A 292 2.95 12.57 -25.15
CA GLU A 292 1.85 13.46 -25.54
C GLU A 292 0.51 12.93 -25.06
N GLY A 293 0.24 11.63 -25.19
CA GLY A 293 -0.98 11.01 -24.68
C GLY A 293 -1.14 11.20 -23.17
N TYR A 294 -0.08 10.91 -22.41
CA TYR A 294 -0.05 11.11 -20.95
C TYR A 294 -0.27 12.57 -20.57
N LEU A 295 0.46 13.49 -21.21
CA LEU A 295 0.39 14.93 -20.94
C LEU A 295 -0.95 15.52 -21.38
N ASN A 296 -1.50 15.14 -22.53
CA ASN A 296 -2.86 15.49 -22.97
C ASN A 296 -3.90 15.02 -21.95
N GLN A 297 -3.72 13.84 -21.37
CA GLN A 297 -4.66 13.31 -20.39
C GLN A 297 -4.60 14.07 -19.07
N LYS A 298 -3.38 14.39 -18.59
CA LYS A 298 -3.15 15.10 -17.33
C LYS A 298 -3.44 16.59 -17.41
N LEU A 299 -2.97 17.24 -18.46
CA LEU A 299 -3.17 18.65 -18.71
C LEU A 299 -4.52 18.92 -19.37
N GLY A 300 -5.26 17.90 -19.81
CA GLY A 300 -6.43 18.11 -20.67
C GLY A 300 -6.01 18.55 -22.07
N SER A 301 -6.95 19.11 -22.83
CA SER A 301 -6.67 19.52 -24.21
C SER A 301 -5.49 20.50 -24.29
N LEU A 302 -4.43 20.11 -25.01
CA LEU A 302 -3.24 20.94 -25.25
C LEU A 302 -3.53 22.20 -26.09
N ASN A 303 -4.77 22.40 -26.53
CA ASN A 303 -5.25 23.64 -27.16
C ASN A 303 -5.53 24.77 -26.16
N ARG A 304 -5.47 24.48 -24.85
CA ARG A 304 -5.62 25.49 -23.81
C ARG A 304 -4.27 26.08 -23.41
N THR A 305 -4.31 27.28 -22.84
CA THR A 305 -3.15 27.82 -22.14
C THR A 305 -2.85 26.97 -20.90
N ILE A 306 -1.62 26.49 -20.80
CA ILE A 306 -1.11 25.64 -19.71
C ILE A 306 -0.22 26.50 -18.82
N THR A 307 -0.30 26.33 -17.50
CA THR A 307 0.63 27.02 -16.60
C THR A 307 1.95 26.25 -16.51
N LEU A 308 3.08 26.95 -16.32
CA LEU A 308 4.40 26.33 -16.17
C LEU A 308 4.40 25.31 -15.04
N SER A 309 3.77 25.63 -13.91
CA SER A 309 3.63 24.74 -12.76
C SER A 309 2.78 23.49 -13.07
N GLU A 310 1.74 23.59 -13.92
CA GLU A 310 0.97 22.42 -14.37
C GLU A 310 1.84 21.51 -15.24
N PHE A 311 2.63 22.08 -16.15
CA PHE A 311 3.52 21.34 -17.02
C PHE A 311 4.63 20.61 -16.24
N GLU A 312 5.29 21.32 -15.32
CA GLU A 312 6.31 20.75 -14.42
C GLU A 312 5.74 19.64 -13.52
N ALA A 313 4.54 19.86 -12.97
CA ALA A 313 3.86 18.85 -12.14
C ALA A 313 3.50 17.60 -12.96
N ALA A 314 2.98 17.76 -14.18
CA ALA A 314 2.62 16.65 -15.06
C ALA A 314 3.86 15.84 -15.50
N LEU A 315 4.97 16.50 -15.83
CA LEU A 315 6.24 15.83 -16.13
C LEU A 315 6.80 15.09 -14.92
N SER A 316 6.71 15.69 -13.73
CA SER A 316 7.14 15.07 -12.48
C SER A 316 6.31 13.83 -12.15
N GLU A 317 4.98 13.91 -12.30
CA GLU A 317 4.06 12.77 -12.09
C GLU A 317 4.28 11.66 -13.11
N MET A 318 4.47 11.99 -14.40
CA MET A 318 4.81 11.02 -15.44
C MET A 318 6.11 10.28 -15.11
N THR A 319 7.12 11.02 -14.69
CA THR A 319 8.44 10.47 -14.35
C THR A 319 8.31 9.54 -13.14
N ALA A 320 7.70 9.97 -12.04
CA ALA A 320 7.48 9.09 -10.89
C ALA A 320 6.67 7.84 -11.26
N SER A 321 5.61 7.99 -12.04
CA SER A 321 4.78 6.87 -12.52
C SER A 321 5.59 5.85 -13.33
N ALA A 322 6.46 6.33 -14.22
CA ALA A 322 7.31 5.45 -15.03
C ALA A 322 8.34 4.71 -14.17
N TYR A 323 9.03 5.41 -13.25
CA TYR A 323 10.00 4.77 -12.36
C TYR A 323 9.33 3.75 -11.43
N TRP A 324 8.14 4.06 -10.90
CA TRP A 324 7.33 3.10 -10.13
C TRP A 324 7.00 1.87 -10.96
N ALA A 325 6.57 2.05 -12.21
CA ALA A 325 6.22 0.94 -13.10
C ALA A 325 7.44 0.06 -13.42
N VAL A 326 8.62 0.65 -13.66
CA VAL A 326 9.86 -0.13 -13.83
C VAL A 326 10.11 -0.95 -12.56
N GLY A 327 10.10 -0.32 -11.39
CA GLY A 327 10.41 -0.99 -10.12
C GLY A 327 9.43 -2.09 -9.71
N HIS A 328 8.14 -1.93 -10.01
CA HIS A 328 7.09 -2.78 -9.44
C HIS A 328 6.32 -3.64 -10.44
N MET A 329 6.28 -3.27 -11.72
CA MET A 329 5.53 -4.02 -12.75
C MET A 329 6.43 -4.91 -13.60
N LEU A 330 7.71 -4.56 -13.75
CA LEU A 330 8.66 -5.36 -14.54
C LEU A 330 9.34 -6.42 -13.69
N ALA A 331 9.65 -7.57 -14.31
CA ALA A 331 10.50 -8.57 -13.71
C ALA A 331 11.92 -8.02 -13.51
N SER A 332 12.64 -8.51 -12.50
CA SER A 332 14.01 -8.07 -12.20
C SER A 332 15.00 -8.23 -13.37
N SER A 333 14.75 -9.16 -14.30
CA SER A 333 15.53 -9.28 -15.55
C SER A 333 15.31 -8.13 -16.52
N ASP A 334 14.15 -7.49 -16.46
CA ASP A 334 13.67 -6.52 -17.45
C ASP A 334 13.83 -5.07 -16.95
N GLN A 335 14.10 -4.88 -15.65
CA GLN A 335 14.33 -3.56 -15.02
C GLN A 335 15.61 -2.86 -15.50
N GLY A 336 16.56 -3.62 -16.06
CA GLY A 336 17.88 -3.12 -16.42
C GLY A 336 18.69 -2.65 -15.20
N SER A 337 19.75 -1.86 -15.42
CA SER A 337 20.59 -1.28 -14.37
C SER A 337 20.13 0.11 -13.91
N TYR A 338 18.95 0.56 -14.35
CA TYR A 338 18.47 1.92 -14.15
C TYR A 338 17.79 2.13 -12.80
N VAL A 339 17.03 1.14 -12.37
CA VAL A 339 16.33 1.14 -11.09
C VAL A 339 16.86 -0.03 -10.28
N SER A 340 17.69 0.27 -9.30
CA SER A 340 18.01 -0.70 -8.25
C SER A 340 16.97 -0.57 -7.16
N LEU A 341 16.46 -1.71 -6.76
CA LEU A 341 15.55 -1.86 -5.68
C LEU A 341 16.34 -2.42 -4.46
N VAL A 342 16.16 -1.86 -3.27
CA VAL A 342 16.87 -2.11 -2.01
C VAL A 342 15.88 -2.53 -0.90
N GLN A 343 16.09 -3.68 -0.28
CA GLN A 343 15.26 -4.08 0.86
C GLN A 343 15.91 -3.63 2.16
N ASP A 344 15.17 -2.86 2.95
CA ASP A 344 15.58 -2.51 4.31
C ASP A 344 14.52 -2.94 5.33
N GLN A 345 14.96 -3.20 6.56
CA GLN A 345 14.09 -3.57 7.66
C GLN A 345 13.62 -2.31 8.38
N VAL A 346 12.38 -1.90 8.11
CA VAL A 346 11.77 -0.80 8.85
C VAL A 346 11.32 -1.30 10.23
N ALA A 347 11.88 -0.74 11.29
CA ALA A 347 11.41 -0.97 12.64
C ALA A 347 10.03 -0.32 12.82
N SER A 348 8.96 -1.09 12.62
CA SER A 348 7.61 -0.63 12.95
C SER A 348 7.54 -0.35 14.46
N SER A 349 7.28 0.91 14.83
CA SER A 349 6.92 1.19 16.22
C SER A 349 5.53 0.61 16.42
N ARG A 350 5.47 -0.63 16.89
CA ARG A 350 4.23 -1.18 17.40
C ARG A 350 3.81 -0.22 18.50
N GLN A 351 2.78 0.57 18.26
CA GLN A 351 1.99 1.09 19.37
C GLN A 351 1.47 -0.18 20.04
N MET A 352 2.26 -0.74 20.96
CA MET A 352 1.69 -1.47 22.09
C MET A 352 0.66 -0.50 22.55
N SER A 353 -0.61 -0.83 22.28
CA SER A 353 -1.75 -0.10 22.78
C SER A 353 -1.33 0.24 24.19
N ARG A 354 -1.00 1.53 24.41
CA ARG A 354 -0.97 2.04 25.76
C ARG A 354 -2.42 1.92 26.07
N LEU A 355 -2.76 0.74 26.56
CA LEU A 355 -4.05 0.42 27.08
C LEU A 355 -4.11 1.46 28.18
N ASP A 356 -4.75 2.57 27.86
CA ASP A 356 -5.03 3.64 28.78
C ASP A 356 -6.14 3.07 29.66
N ILE A 357 -5.76 1.99 30.36
CA ILE A 357 -6.46 1.45 31.47
C ILE A 357 -6.43 2.65 32.39
N ASN A 358 -7.56 3.34 32.44
CA ASN A 358 -7.80 4.33 33.45
C ASN A 358 -7.60 3.60 34.78
N LEU A 359 -6.42 3.80 35.38
CA LEU A 359 -5.95 3.07 36.54
C LEU A 359 -6.99 3.16 37.66
N VAL A 360 -7.71 4.28 37.70
CA VAL A 360 -8.81 4.52 38.62
C VAL A 360 -9.95 3.55 38.40
N GLN A 361 -10.39 3.32 37.15
CA GLN A 361 -11.49 2.39 36.86
C GLN A 361 -11.12 0.94 37.17
N THR A 362 -9.91 0.50 36.85
CA THR A 362 -9.46 -0.86 37.19
C THR A 362 -9.31 -1.04 38.70
N LEU A 363 -8.81 -0.03 39.41
CA LEU A 363 -8.62 -0.10 40.86
C LEU A 363 -9.97 -0.09 41.59
N VAL A 364 -10.94 0.71 41.13
CA VAL A 364 -12.34 0.67 41.63
C VAL A 364 -12.97 -0.70 41.36
N GLY A 365 -12.80 -1.24 40.16
CA GLY A 365 -13.28 -2.58 39.81
C GLY A 365 -12.69 -3.67 40.71
N LEU A 366 -11.37 -3.62 40.93
CA LEU A 366 -10.66 -4.58 41.77
C LEU A 366 -11.08 -4.48 43.24
N VAL A 367 -11.28 -3.27 43.76
CA VAL A 367 -11.80 -3.05 45.13
C VAL A 367 -13.22 -3.60 45.25
N ALA A 368 -14.10 -3.31 44.29
CA ALA A 368 -15.48 -3.81 44.30
C ALA A 368 -15.52 -5.36 44.26
N SER A 369 -14.76 -5.99 43.36
CA SER A 369 -14.64 -7.44 43.30
C SER A 369 -14.08 -8.05 44.59
N SER A 370 -13.10 -7.40 45.22
CA SER A 370 -12.53 -7.85 46.49
C SER A 370 -13.55 -7.79 47.63
N VAL A 371 -14.36 -6.72 47.71
CA VAL A 371 -15.42 -6.58 48.70
C VAL A 371 -16.51 -7.65 48.50
N LEU A 372 -16.93 -7.87 47.25
CA LEU A 372 -17.91 -8.91 46.93
C LEU A 372 -17.40 -10.32 47.26
N LEU A 373 -16.12 -10.60 46.99
CA LEU A 373 -15.49 -11.86 47.35
C LEU A 373 -15.48 -12.08 48.87
N LEU A 374 -15.10 -11.06 49.64
CA LEU A 374 -15.08 -11.13 51.10
C LEU A 374 -16.49 -11.35 51.67
N LEU A 375 -17.50 -10.69 51.10
CA LEU A 375 -18.90 -10.91 51.48
C LEU A 375 -19.34 -12.35 51.18
N ALA A 376 -19.05 -12.86 49.99
CA ALA A 376 -19.39 -14.23 49.59
C ALA A 376 -18.75 -15.28 50.53
N ILE A 377 -17.47 -15.11 50.86
CA ILE A 377 -16.76 -15.96 51.82
C ILE A 377 -17.44 -15.90 53.19
N ARG A 378 -17.77 -14.70 53.67
CA ARG A 378 -18.44 -14.51 54.96
C ARG A 378 -19.80 -15.20 55.00
N TYR A 379 -20.60 -15.10 53.94
CA TYR A 379 -21.88 -15.78 53.84
C TYR A 379 -21.73 -17.30 53.82
N ALA A 380 -20.80 -17.83 53.03
CA ALA A 380 -20.52 -19.26 52.98
C ALA A 380 -20.08 -19.80 54.35
N TRP A 381 -19.25 -19.05 55.08
CA TRP A 381 -18.80 -19.41 56.42
C TRP A 381 -19.91 -19.33 57.46
N ALA A 382 -20.78 -18.32 57.38
CA ALA A 382 -21.95 -18.20 58.24
C ALA A 382 -22.91 -19.39 58.02
N PHE A 383 -23.12 -19.77 56.77
CA PHE A 383 -23.96 -20.92 56.41
C PHE A 383 -23.37 -22.24 56.92
N MET A 384 -22.06 -22.44 56.77
CA MET A 384 -21.38 -23.65 57.30
C MET A 384 -21.37 -23.74 58.83
N LYS A 385 -21.44 -22.61 59.55
CA LYS A 385 -21.54 -22.61 61.02
C LYS A 385 -22.93 -22.89 61.56
N ILE A 386 -23.98 -22.75 60.74
CA ILE A 386 -25.34 -23.15 61.10
C ILE A 386 -25.42 -24.68 60.98
N LYS A 387 -25.12 -25.34 62.11
CA LYS A 387 -25.10 -26.79 62.24
C LYS A 387 -26.38 -27.44 61.72
N ARG A 388 -26.20 -28.46 60.86
CA ARG A 388 -27.12 -29.58 60.58
C ARG A 388 -28.61 -29.20 60.49
N LEU A 389 -28.99 -28.51 59.42
CA LEU A 389 -30.33 -28.69 58.88
C LEU A 389 -30.37 -30.00 58.10
N PRO A 390 -31.42 -30.83 58.25
CA PRO A 390 -31.54 -32.10 57.53
C PRO A 390 -31.41 -31.85 56.03
N ALA A 391 -30.57 -32.66 55.41
CA ALA A 391 -30.28 -32.58 54.00
C ALA A 391 -31.58 -32.68 53.19
N VAL A 392 -31.85 -31.62 52.44
CA VAL A 392 -32.75 -31.57 51.27
C VAL A 392 -34.24 -31.72 51.60
N GLN A 393 -34.89 -30.61 51.94
CA GLN A 393 -36.35 -30.51 51.81
C GLN A 393 -36.81 -29.63 50.65
N GLU A 394 -35.91 -28.86 50.02
CA GLU A 394 -36.21 -28.12 48.80
C GLU A 394 -35.04 -28.28 47.82
N MET A 395 -35.15 -29.24 46.90
CA MET A 395 -34.34 -29.22 45.68
C MET A 395 -34.79 -28.01 44.87
N GLY A 396 -33.90 -27.03 44.70
CA GLY A 396 -34.16 -25.89 43.84
C GLY A 396 -34.40 -26.36 42.40
N MET A 397 -35.22 -25.62 41.65
CA MET A 397 -35.61 -25.94 40.27
C MET A 397 -34.41 -26.15 39.32
N LEU A 398 -33.26 -25.52 39.63
CA LEU A 398 -32.00 -25.71 38.91
C LEU A 398 -31.32 -27.06 39.20
N GLN A 399 -31.43 -27.57 40.43
CA GLN A 399 -30.90 -28.88 40.79
C GLN A 399 -31.78 -30.00 40.23
N THR A 400 -33.10 -29.82 40.17
CA THR A 400 -33.99 -30.76 39.47
C THR A 400 -33.74 -30.73 37.96
N ALA A 401 -33.58 -29.54 37.36
CA ALA A 401 -33.21 -29.43 35.94
C ALA A 401 -31.86 -30.09 35.64
N TRP A 402 -30.86 -29.90 36.51
CA TRP A 402 -29.56 -30.56 36.38
C TRP A 402 -29.66 -32.09 36.49
N LEU A 403 -30.41 -32.59 37.47
CA LEU A 403 -30.61 -34.02 37.70
C LEU A 403 -31.35 -34.70 36.53
N VAL A 404 -32.36 -34.02 35.98
CA VAL A 404 -33.13 -34.48 34.82
C VAL A 404 -32.24 -34.45 33.56
N SER A 405 -31.45 -33.39 33.37
CA SER A 405 -30.51 -33.27 32.24
C SER A 405 -29.45 -34.39 32.21
N HIS A 406 -29.00 -34.87 33.37
CA HIS A 406 -27.91 -35.86 33.45
C HIS A 406 -28.41 -37.31 33.55
N ASN A 407 -29.73 -37.55 33.62
CA ASN A 407 -30.32 -38.89 33.59
C ASN A 407 -31.27 -39.04 32.39
N PRO A 408 -30.76 -39.25 31.15
CA PRO A 408 -31.60 -39.36 29.96
C PRO A 408 -32.60 -40.51 30.03
N HIS A 409 -32.31 -41.54 30.83
CA HIS A 409 -33.23 -42.65 31.10
C HIS A 409 -34.51 -42.20 31.82
N ALA A 410 -34.41 -41.21 32.71
CA ALA A 410 -35.56 -40.62 33.42
C ALA A 410 -36.54 -39.94 32.44
N LEU A 411 -35.98 -39.16 31.52
CA LEU A 411 -36.72 -38.46 30.48
C LEU A 411 -37.40 -39.43 29.52
N ASN A 412 -36.71 -40.51 29.15
CA ASN A 412 -37.26 -41.51 28.24
C ASN A 412 -38.49 -42.22 28.86
N GLU A 413 -38.40 -42.66 30.12
CA GLU A 413 -39.52 -43.30 30.83
C GLU A 413 -40.72 -42.36 31.02
N VAL A 414 -40.48 -41.09 31.37
CA VAL A 414 -41.56 -40.09 31.50
C VAL A 414 -42.20 -39.77 30.15
N SER A 415 -41.42 -39.75 29.06
CA SER A 415 -41.92 -39.48 27.71
C SER A 415 -42.79 -40.61 27.12
N GLN A 416 -42.65 -41.84 27.65
CA GLN A 416 -43.43 -43.00 27.20
C GLN A 416 -44.81 -43.12 27.87
N VAL A 417 -45.16 -42.21 28.80
CA VAL A 417 -46.48 -42.18 29.43
C VAL A 417 -47.51 -41.57 28.46
N GLU A 418 -48.19 -42.44 27.71
CA GLU A 418 -49.17 -42.08 26.66
C GLU A 418 -50.37 -41.28 27.19
N HIS A 419 -50.72 -41.44 28.47
CA HIS A 419 -51.80 -40.72 29.13
C HIS A 419 -51.31 -40.06 30.43
N PRO A 420 -51.02 -38.74 30.43
CA PRO A 420 -50.39 -38.03 31.53
C PRO A 420 -51.38 -37.79 32.68
N THR A 421 -51.67 -38.83 33.44
CA THR A 421 -52.35 -38.72 34.73
C THR A 421 -51.32 -38.52 35.83
N ALA A 422 -51.67 -37.77 36.89
CA ALA A 422 -50.74 -37.46 37.98
C ALA A 422 -50.18 -38.72 38.65
N THR A 423 -50.94 -39.81 38.68
CA THR A 423 -50.51 -41.12 39.18
C THR A 423 -49.55 -41.82 38.22
N ALA A 424 -49.77 -41.77 36.90
CA ALA A 424 -48.89 -42.35 35.91
C ALA A 424 -47.54 -41.62 35.80
N LEU A 425 -47.56 -40.29 35.83
CA LEU A 425 -46.33 -39.48 35.85
C LEU A 425 -45.52 -39.68 37.13
N ARG A 426 -46.20 -39.87 38.27
CA ARG A 426 -45.54 -40.18 39.54
C ARG A 426 -44.92 -41.56 39.54
N ALA A 427 -45.58 -42.55 38.94
CA ALA A 427 -45.05 -43.90 38.81
C ALA A 427 -43.82 -43.92 37.88
N ALA A 428 -43.86 -43.23 36.74
CA ALA A 428 -42.72 -43.12 35.82
C ALA A 428 -41.55 -42.30 36.40
N GLY A 429 -41.83 -41.34 37.28
CA GLY A 429 -40.82 -40.52 37.97
C GLY A 429 -40.14 -41.20 39.17
N MET A 430 -40.56 -42.40 39.58
CA MET A 430 -39.92 -43.16 40.65
C MET A 430 -38.71 -43.94 40.11
N ILE A 431 -37.56 -43.28 40.08
CA ILE A 431 -36.32 -43.89 39.63
C ILE A 431 -35.61 -44.50 40.83
N LYS A 432 -35.23 -45.78 40.71
CA LYS A 432 -34.46 -46.47 41.74
C LYS A 432 -33.03 -45.94 41.73
N VAL A 433 -32.75 -45.01 42.64
CA VAL A 433 -31.40 -44.49 42.83
C VAL A 433 -30.69 -45.44 43.79
N ASP A 434 -29.91 -46.37 43.24
CA ASP A 434 -28.95 -47.13 44.04
C ASP A 434 -27.84 -46.17 44.47
N MET A 435 -27.94 -45.64 45.69
CA MET A 435 -26.83 -44.89 46.26
C MET A 435 -25.71 -45.88 46.57
N PRO A 436 -24.53 -45.75 45.94
CA PRO A 436 -23.39 -46.55 46.36
C PRO A 436 -23.08 -46.15 47.80
N THR A 437 -23.28 -47.08 48.72
CA THR A 437 -22.80 -46.98 50.10
C THR A 437 -21.29 -46.88 50.00
N GLN A 438 -20.76 -45.66 50.03
CA GLN A 438 -19.33 -45.41 50.07
C GLN A 438 -18.82 -45.89 51.44
N ARG A 439 -18.49 -47.19 51.50
CA ARG A 439 -17.84 -47.84 52.62
C ARG A 439 -16.43 -47.25 52.71
N SER A 440 -16.22 -46.36 53.68
CA SER A 440 -14.89 -45.86 54.02
C SER A 440 -14.14 -46.98 54.74
N ASP A 441 -13.48 -47.86 53.98
CA ASP A 441 -12.51 -48.79 54.54
C ASP A 441 -11.20 -48.03 54.79
N ALA A 442 -11.06 -47.52 56.02
CA ALA A 442 -9.76 -47.28 56.62
C ALA A 442 -9.17 -48.63 57.08
N PRO A 443 -7.86 -48.88 56.94
CA PRO A 443 -7.27 -50.14 57.36
C PRO A 443 -7.12 -50.13 58.88
N SER A 444 -7.88 -50.96 59.57
CA SER A 444 -7.56 -51.39 60.93
C SER A 444 -7.92 -52.85 61.08
N ALA A 445 -6.90 -53.59 61.44
CA ALA A 445 -6.90 -55.03 61.54
C ALA A 445 -7.89 -55.54 62.61
N ALA A 446 -8.36 -56.74 62.30
CA ALA A 446 -8.57 -57.83 63.25
C ALA A 446 -9.88 -57.87 64.05
N LEU A 447 -10.51 -59.05 63.85
CA LEU A 447 -11.28 -59.88 64.77
C LEU A 447 -12.81 -59.72 64.82
N VAL A 448 -13.43 -60.75 64.23
CA VAL A 448 -14.48 -61.63 64.78
C VAL A 448 -15.89 -61.07 64.88
N GLY A 449 -16.83 -61.80 64.27
CA GLY A 449 -18.23 -61.77 64.63
C GLY A 449 -19.14 -62.18 63.48
N LEU A 450 -19.50 -63.46 63.45
CA LEU A 450 -20.58 -64.00 62.63
C LEU A 450 -21.93 -63.33 62.94
N GLU A 451 -22.77 -63.28 61.91
CA GLU A 451 -24.22 -63.57 61.88
C GLU A 451 -25.01 -62.55 61.06
N GLY A 452 -26.00 -63.09 60.37
CA GLY A 452 -26.69 -62.46 59.25
C GLY A 452 -27.69 -61.39 59.64
N LEU A 453 -28.19 -60.68 58.63
CA LEU A 453 -29.62 -60.51 58.36
C LEU A 453 -29.79 -59.67 57.09
N ASN A 454 -30.67 -60.17 56.23
CA ASN A 454 -31.39 -59.41 55.21
C ASN A 454 -31.91 -58.10 55.80
N ASP A 455 -31.68 -56.99 55.11
CA ASP A 455 -32.74 -56.04 54.77
C ASP A 455 -32.22 -54.99 53.79
N SER A 456 -32.57 -55.15 52.51
CA SER A 456 -32.40 -54.13 51.49
C SER A 456 -33.47 -53.05 51.68
N HIS A 457 -33.10 -51.95 52.36
CA HIS A 457 -33.91 -50.74 52.40
C HIS A 457 -33.88 -50.03 51.04
N ILE A 458 -34.93 -50.23 50.24
CA ILE A 458 -35.20 -49.44 49.03
C ILE A 458 -35.90 -48.14 49.47
N GLY A 459 -35.18 -47.02 49.41
CA GLY A 459 -35.78 -45.69 49.54
C GLY A 459 -36.31 -45.21 48.20
N LEU A 460 -37.64 -45.17 48.02
CA LEU A 460 -38.28 -44.53 46.87
C LEU A 460 -38.36 -43.02 47.10
N LEU A 461 -37.61 -42.24 46.31
CA LEU A 461 -37.66 -40.78 46.30
C LEU A 461 -38.80 -40.31 45.38
N ASN A 462 -39.69 -39.49 45.93
CA ASN A 462 -40.92 -39.06 45.27
C ASN A 462 -40.73 -37.65 44.67
N LEU A 463 -40.39 -37.55 43.38
CA LEU A 463 -39.98 -36.30 42.71
C LEU A 463 -41.13 -35.34 42.31
N PHE A 464 -42.39 -35.72 42.49
CA PHE A 464 -43.55 -34.95 41.97
C PHE A 464 -44.55 -34.51 43.05
N ALA A 465 -44.09 -33.90 44.14
CA ALA A 465 -44.97 -33.32 45.16
C ALA A 465 -45.25 -31.81 45.00
N THR A 466 -44.55 -31.09 44.12
CA THR A 466 -44.49 -29.61 44.22
C THR A 466 -44.84 -28.83 42.96
N ASN A 467 -45.67 -29.38 42.05
CA ASN A 467 -46.08 -28.65 40.84
C ASN A 467 -47.58 -28.78 40.52
N GLN A 468 -48.45 -28.67 41.53
CA GLN A 468 -49.90 -28.66 41.32
C GLN A 468 -50.49 -27.23 41.21
N LYS A 469 -49.67 -26.17 41.30
CA LYS A 469 -50.15 -24.77 41.34
C LYS A 469 -49.90 -23.94 40.07
N ILE A 470 -49.25 -24.50 39.04
CA ILE A 470 -48.88 -23.75 37.82
C ILE A 470 -49.81 -24.06 36.63
N VAL A 471 -50.50 -25.20 36.62
CA VAL A 471 -51.36 -25.59 35.47
C VAL A 471 -52.74 -24.88 35.50
N SER A 472 -53.18 -24.29 36.61
CA SER A 472 -54.45 -23.53 36.67
C SER A 472 -54.33 -22.05 36.27
N SER A 473 -53.16 -21.58 35.78
CA SER A 473 -52.95 -20.18 35.38
C SER A 473 -52.73 -19.99 33.87
N LEU A 474 -52.93 -21.05 33.06
CA LEU A 474 -52.76 -21.03 31.60
C LEU A 474 -54.08 -21.30 30.84
N GLU A 475 -55.23 -21.27 31.52
CA GLU A 475 -56.57 -21.28 30.91
C GLU A 475 -57.43 -20.06 31.35
N GLN A 476 -56.83 -18.88 31.48
CA GLN A 476 -57.54 -17.60 31.49
C GLN A 476 -56.92 -16.60 30.52
#